data_AF-A0A429M1Z6-F1
#
_entry.id   AF-A0A429M1Z6-F1
#
_cell.length_a   1.000
_cell.length_b   1.000
_cell.length_c   1.000
_cell.angle_alpha   90.00
_cell.angle_beta   90.00
_cell.angle_gamma   90.00
#
_symmetry.space_group_name_H-M   'P 1'
#
loop_
_entity.id
_entity.type
_entity.pdbx_description
1 polymer ?
#
loop_
_entity_poly.entity_id
_entity_poly.type
_entity_poly.pdbx_seq_one_letter_code
_entity_poly.pdbx_strand_id
1 'polypeptide(L)'
;GIIIGIAFITTGFFITHSLTSSSVGAESKQAKAHASSLYLLFYYMGSSIVGSAGGWFWLHGGWSAIVGLTVFLSLIGIFLAVYTSHAKAH
;
A
#
# COMPACT_ATOMS: atom_id res chain seq x y z
N GLY A 1 14.94 -6.03 15.74
CA GLY A 1 14.62 -7.48 15.66
C GLY A 1 13.54 -7.70 14.63
N ILE A 2 13.57 -8.84 13.92
CA ILE A 2 12.63 -9.17 12.84
C ILE A 2 11.17 -9.08 13.31
N ILE A 3 10.87 -9.61 14.49
CA ILE A 3 9.52 -9.60 15.09
C ILE A 3 8.96 -8.17 15.25
N ILE A 4 9.76 -7.24 15.76
CA ILE A 4 9.34 -5.84 15.93
C ILE A 4 9.07 -5.20 14.57
N GLY A 5 9.94 -5.44 13.58
CA GLY A 5 9.74 -4.90 12.24
C GLY A 5 8.48 -5.49 11.56
N ILE A 6 8.21 -6.79 11.71
CA ILE A 6 6.97 -7.41 11.24
C ILE A 6 5.75 -6.76 11.91
N ALA A 7 5.80 -6.54 13.22
CA ALA A 7 4.70 -5.89 13.95
C ALA A 7 4.39 -4.49 13.39
N PHE A 8 5.42 -3.65 13.21
CA PHE A 8 5.26 -2.31 12.63
C PHE A 8 4.70 -2.35 11.20
N ILE A 9 5.26 -3.22 10.34
CA ILE A 9 4.81 -3.37 8.95
C ILE A 9 3.34 -3.80 8.91
N THR A 10 2.97 -4.78 9.73
CA THR A 10 1.63 -5.33 9.78
C THR A 10 0.62 -4.28 10.27
N THR A 11 0.91 -3.61 11.38
CA THR A 11 0.05 -2.54 11.92
C THR A 11 -0.11 -1.40 10.91
N GLY A 12 0.98 -0.95 10.29
CA GLY A 12 0.94 0.11 9.28
C GLY A 12 0.11 -0.28 8.05
N PHE A 13 0.24 -1.52 7.58
CA PHE A 13 -0.57 -2.06 6.49
C PHE A 13 -2.07 -2.04 6.83
N PHE A 14 -2.47 -2.54 8.01
CA PHE A 14 -3.88 -2.57 8.41
C PHE A 14 -4.49 -1.18 8.57
N ILE A 15 -3.74 -0.23 9.14
CA ILE A 15 -4.19 1.16 9.25
C ILE A 15 -4.42 1.75 7.86
N THR A 16 -3.43 1.62 6.96
CA THR A 16 -3.51 2.16 5.59
C THR A 16 -4.65 1.52 4.79
N HIS A 17 -4.82 0.20 4.90
CA HIS A 17 -5.90 -0.54 4.25
C HIS A 17 -7.28 -0.05 4.71
N SER A 18 -7.47 0.12 6.02
CA SER A 18 -8.73 0.60 6.61
C SER A 18 -9.05 2.04 6.17
N LEU A 19 -8.04 2.93 6.15
CA LEU A 19 -8.20 4.30 5.67
C LEU A 19 -8.55 4.36 4.18
N THR A 20 -7.91 3.52 3.36
CA THR A 20 -8.17 3.48 1.91
C THR A 20 -9.56 2.94 1.62
N SER A 21 -9.94 1.83 2.26
CA SER A 21 -11.25 1.20 2.08
C SER A 21 -12.40 2.11 2.52
N SER A 22 -12.24 2.81 3.65
CA SER A 22 -13.23 3.79 4.13
C SER A 22 -13.35 5.03 3.23
N SER A 23 -12.23 5.54 2.71
CA SER A 23 -12.22 6.71 1.80
C SER A 23 -12.88 6.41 0.46
N VAL A 24 -12.60 5.24 -0.13
CA VAL A 24 -13.25 4.79 -1.37
C VAL A 24 -14.76 4.61 -1.15
N GLY A 25 -15.17 4.08 0.00
CA GLY A 25 -16.58 3.89 0.36
C GLY A 25 -17.35 5.19 0.64
N ALA A 26 -16.66 6.25 1.09
CA ALA A 26 -17.25 7.55 1.41
C ALA A 26 -17.37 8.48 0.19
N GLU A 27 -16.40 8.48 -0.74
CA GLU A 27 -16.43 9.36 -1.93
C GLU A 27 -17.33 8.85 -3.07
N SER A 28 -17.61 7.55 -3.13
CA SER A 28 -18.38 6.96 -4.23
C SER A 28 -19.90 6.99 -3.97
N LYS A 29 -20.55 8.14 -4.19
CA LYS A 29 -22.02 8.27 -4.07
C LYS A 29 -22.80 7.66 -5.26
N GLN A 30 -22.20 7.56 -6.45
CA GLN A 30 -22.87 7.08 -7.68
C GLN A 30 -22.21 5.85 -8.35
N ALA A 31 -20.90 5.63 -8.18
CA ALA A 31 -20.15 4.58 -8.91
C ALA A 31 -19.32 3.65 -7.99
N LYS A 32 -19.91 3.20 -6.87
CA LYS A 32 -19.27 2.31 -5.87
C LYS A 32 -18.65 1.05 -6.47
N ALA A 33 -19.39 0.38 -7.36
CA ALA A 33 -18.97 -0.89 -7.95
C ALA A 33 -17.70 -0.75 -8.81
N HIS A 34 -17.58 0.33 -9.59
CA HIS A 34 -16.39 0.59 -10.41
C HIS A 34 -15.18 1.00 -9.57
N ALA A 35 -15.36 1.81 -8.53
CA ALA A 35 -14.25 2.22 -7.65
C ALA A 35 -13.66 1.02 -6.88
N SER A 36 -14.53 0.15 -6.35
CA SER A 36 -14.10 -1.07 -5.65
C SER A 36 -13.39 -2.06 -6.56
N SER A 37 -13.83 -2.23 -7.82
CA SER A 37 -13.18 -3.15 -8.75
C SER A 37 -11.79 -2.68 -9.18
N LEU A 38 -11.59 -1.37 -9.40
CA LEU A 38 -10.25 -0.82 -9.62
C LEU A 38 -9.37 -0.96 -8.37
N TYR A 39 -9.92 -0.71 -7.18
CA TYR A 39 -9.18 -0.92 -5.94
C TYR A 39 -8.68 -2.37 -5.81
N LEU A 40 -9.56 -3.36 -6.05
CA LEU A 40 -9.21 -4.78 -6.05
C LEU A 40 -8.18 -5.11 -7.14
N LEU A 41 -8.35 -4.59 -8.35
CA LEU A 41 -7.42 -4.78 -9.45
C LEU A 41 -6.01 -4.32 -9.06
N PHE A 42 -5.86 -3.10 -8.55
CA PHE A 42 -4.57 -2.57 -8.12
C PHE A 42 -4.01 -3.31 -6.91
N TYR A 43 -4.87 -3.70 -5.96
CA TYR A 43 -4.46 -4.47 -4.79
C TYR A 43 -3.84 -5.82 -5.18
N TYR A 44 -4.50 -6.58 -6.06
CA TYR A 44 -3.99 -7.86 -6.53
C TYR A 44 -2.78 -7.73 -7.45
N MET A 45 -2.79 -6.73 -8.35
CA MET A 45 -1.64 -6.47 -9.23
C MET A 45 -0.40 -6.08 -8.42
N GLY A 46 -0.55 -5.16 -7.46
CA GLY A 46 0.53 -4.76 -6.56
C GLY A 46 1.03 -5.94 -5.73
N SER A 47 0.12 -6.73 -5.16
CA SER A 47 0.47 -7.93 -4.39
C SER A 47 1.26 -8.96 -5.22
N SER A 48 0.89 -9.16 -6.49
CA SER A 48 1.61 -10.07 -7.38
C SER A 48 3.03 -9.59 -7.69
N ILE A 49 3.19 -8.30 -8.01
CA ILE A 49 4.50 -7.70 -8.29
C ILE A 49 5.38 -7.71 -7.05
N VAL A 50 4.86 -7.21 -5.91
CA VAL A 50 5.61 -7.09 -4.66
C VAL A 50 5.88 -8.46 -4.05
N GLY A 51 4.98 -9.43 -4.19
CA GLY A 51 5.21 -10.81 -3.76
C GLY A 51 6.34 -11.47 -4.55
N SER A 52 6.35 -11.31 -5.87
CA SER A 52 7.41 -11.84 -6.74
C SER A 52 8.75 -11.15 -6.48
N ALA A 53 8.76 -9.81 -6.41
CA ALA A 53 9.96 -9.04 -6.12
C ALA A 53 10.48 -9.29 -4.69
N GLY A 54 9.58 -9.41 -3.71
CA GLY A 54 9.90 -9.64 -2.31
C GLY A 54 10.71 -10.91 -2.09
N GLY A 55 10.38 -12.00 -2.81
CA GLY A 55 11.18 -13.22 -2.81
C GLY A 55 12.63 -12.97 -3.30
N TRP A 56 12.79 -12.20 -4.37
CA TRP A 56 14.11 -11.84 -4.89
C TRP A 56 14.91 -10.97 -3.92
N PHE A 57 14.28 -9.96 -3.31
CA PHE A 57 14.90 -9.10 -2.28
C PHE A 57 15.31 -9.89 -1.04
N TRP A 58 14.49 -10.85 -0.61
CA TRP A 58 14.83 -11.73 0.51
C TRP A 58 16.07 -12.58 0.21
N LEU A 59 16.16 -13.16 -0.99
CA LEU A 59 17.30 -14.00 -1.38
C LEU A 59 18.62 -13.21 -1.45
N HIS A 60 18.60 -11.95 -1.90
CA HIS A 60 19.82 -11.16 -2.12
C HIS A 60 20.20 -10.24 -0.94
N GLY A 61 19.24 -9.85 -0.09
CA GLY A 61 19.50 -8.90 0.99
C GLY A 61 18.74 -9.18 2.29
N GLY A 62 18.08 -10.34 2.39
CA GLY A 62 17.44 -10.82 3.61
C GLY A 62 16.40 -9.85 4.17
N TRP A 63 16.34 -9.77 5.50
CA TRP A 63 15.34 -8.95 6.20
C TRP A 63 15.48 -7.45 5.91
N SER A 64 16.70 -6.92 5.85
CA SER A 64 16.94 -5.49 5.62
C SER A 64 16.43 -5.05 4.25
N ALA A 65 16.55 -5.90 3.23
CA ALA A 65 16.01 -5.63 1.91
C ALA A 65 14.47 -5.58 1.90
N ILE A 66 13.81 -6.46 2.64
CA ILE A 66 12.34 -6.42 2.80
C ILE A 66 11.90 -5.13 3.51
N VAL A 67 12.59 -4.75 4.59
CA VAL A 67 12.30 -3.48 5.29
C VAL A 67 12.47 -2.30 4.34
N GLY A 68 13.56 -2.26 3.57
CA GLY A 68 13.81 -1.22 2.57
C GLY A 68 12.73 -1.15 1.49
N LEU A 69 12.32 -2.31 0.95
CA LEU A 69 11.22 -2.41 -0.03
C LEU A 69 9.91 -1.87 0.54
N THR A 70 9.54 -2.26 1.76
CA THR A 70 8.31 -1.79 2.42
C THR A 70 8.34 -0.28 2.68
N VAL A 71 9.46 0.25 3.16
CA VAL A 71 9.62 1.69 3.40
C VAL A 71 9.51 2.47 2.09
N PHE A 72 10.19 2.01 1.03
CA PHE A 72 10.14 2.65 -0.28
C PHE A 72 8.72 2.71 -0.85
N LEU A 73 8.00 1.59 -0.82
CA LEU A 73 6.60 1.55 -1.27
C LEU A 73 5.69 2.44 -0.41
N SER A 74 5.92 2.51 0.90
CA SER A 74 5.17 3.38 1.80
C SER A 74 5.41 4.86 1.49
N LEU A 75 6.65 5.25 1.19
CA LEU A 75 6.98 6.62 0.80
C LEU A 75 6.32 7.02 -0.51
N ILE A 76 6.29 6.13 -1.51
CA ILE A 76 5.55 6.35 -2.75
C ILE A 76 4.06 6.56 -2.45
N GLY A 77 3.47 5.71 -1.61
CA GLY A 77 2.06 5.85 -1.20
C GLY A 77 1.77 7.20 -0.54
N ILE A 78 2.63 7.63 0.39
CA ILE A 78 2.52 8.95 1.04
C ILE A 78 2.63 10.07 0.01
N PHE A 79 3.62 9.99 -0.89
CA PHE A 79 3.81 10.99 -1.93
C PHE A 79 2.57 11.13 -2.83
N LEU A 80 1.99 10.02 -3.28
CA LEU A 80 0.76 10.02 -4.09
C LEU A 80 -0.44 10.56 -3.32
N ALA A 81 -0.57 10.22 -2.04
CA ALA A 81 -1.63 10.73 -1.18
C ALA A 81 -1.53 12.26 -1.00
N VAL A 82 -0.33 12.79 -0.78
CA VAL A 82 -0.08 14.23 -0.66
C VAL A 82 -0.29 14.95 -1.99
N TYR A 83 0.16 14.36 -3.10
CA TYR A 83 -0.04 14.93 -4.43
C TYR A 83 -1.54 15.06 -4.77
N THR A 84 -2.31 14.01 -4.48
CA THR A 84 -3.77 14.03 -4.71
C THR A 84 -4.51 14.96 -3.76
N SER A 85 -4.02 15.16 -2.51
CA SER A 85 -4.60 16.17 -1.61
C SER A 85 -4.34 17.60 -2.08
N HIS A 86 -3.18 17.87 -2.68
CA HIS A 86 -2.89 19.16 -3.30
C HIS A 86 -3.74 19.41 -4.55
N ALA A 87 -3.96 18.38 -5.38
CA ALA A 87 -4.78 18.50 -6.59
C ALA A 87 -6.26 18.80 -6.31
N LYS A 88 -6.80 18.42 -5.13
CA LYS A 88 -8.17 18.77 -4.71
C LYS A 88 -8.30 20.18 -4.11
N ALA A 89 -7.18 20.85 -3.81
CA ALA A 89 -7.16 22.17 -3.18
C ALA A 89 -7.14 23.34 -4.19
N HIS A 90 -7.06 23.04 -5.49
CA HIS A 90 -7.21 23.97 -6.61
C HIS A 90 -8.47 23.63 -7.41
#